data_AF-A0AB39XN17-F1
#
_entry.id   AF-A0AB39XN17-F1
#
_cell.length_a   1.000
_cell.length_b   1.000
_cell.length_c   1.000
_cell.angle_alpha   90.00
_cell.angle_beta   90.00
_cell.angle_gamma   90.00
#
_symmetry.space_group_name_H-M   'P 1'
#
loop_
_entity.id
_entity.type
_entity.pdbx_description
1 polymer ?
#
loop_
_entity_poly.entity_id
_entity_poly.type
_entity_poly.pdbx_seq_one_letter_code
_entity_poly.pdbx_strand_id
1 'polypeptide(L)'
;MNKAVTPKQLELTAGKTREELLIQMLPRHIDPDSPAFKADVEKIHAGEKVEAARAVLGTGSEEEFDWDSPTEDSIILREQRATAAYRNRHGELIIRQRATWDAETDTFVFISPENEVTFMEGLAKRARE
;
A
#
# COMPACT_ATOMS: atom_id res chain seq x y z
N MET A 1 -30.42 12.48 -36.35
CA MET A 1 -30.02 11.06 -36.21
C MET A 1 -28.63 10.90 -36.82
N ASN A 2 -27.58 10.90 -36.00
CA ASN A 2 -26.20 10.73 -36.48
C ASN A 2 -25.89 9.24 -36.56
N LYS A 3 -25.61 8.72 -37.76
CA LYS A 3 -25.18 7.33 -37.94
C LYS A 3 -23.72 7.20 -37.53
N ALA A 4 -23.39 6.17 -36.74
CA ALA A 4 -22.02 5.82 -36.39
C ALA A 4 -21.26 5.34 -37.64
N VAL A 5 -20.10 5.95 -37.90
CA VAL A 5 -19.22 5.60 -39.02
C VAL A 5 -18.40 4.37 -38.62
N THR A 6 -18.33 3.36 -39.49
CA THR A 6 -17.65 2.09 -39.19
C THR A 6 -16.15 2.14 -39.49
N PRO A 7 -15.30 1.37 -38.79
CA PRO A 7 -13.83 1.42 -38.93
C PRO A 7 -13.31 1.16 -40.34
N LYS A 8 -14.02 0.36 -41.15
CA LYS A 8 -13.67 0.10 -42.56
C LYS A 8 -13.90 1.30 -43.49
N GLN A 9 -14.68 2.30 -43.08
CA GLN A 9 -14.94 3.51 -43.86
C GLN A 9 -13.93 4.63 -43.59
N LEU A 10 -13.01 4.43 -42.63
CA LEU A 10 -11.85 5.30 -42.41
C LEU A 10 -10.67 4.96 -43.32
N GLU A 11 -10.74 3.86 -44.08
CA GLU A 11 -9.78 3.56 -45.13
C GLU A 11 -10.20 4.21 -46.44
N LEU A 12 -9.92 5.51 -46.58
CA LEU A 12 -9.95 6.14 -47.91
C LEU A 12 -8.63 6.86 -48.23
N THR A 13 -7.98 6.28 -49.23
CA THR A 13 -7.37 7.01 -50.36
C THR A 13 -6.19 7.92 -50.05
N ALA A 14 -5.05 7.30 -49.80
CA ALA A 14 -3.78 7.58 -50.48
C ALA A 14 -2.80 6.52 -49.94
N GLY A 15 -1.94 5.96 -50.77
CA GLY A 15 -0.92 4.97 -50.35
C GLY A 15 0.16 5.54 -49.43
N LYS A 16 -0.27 6.15 -48.33
CA LYS A 16 0.55 6.79 -47.31
C LYS A 16 0.44 6.02 -46.01
N THR A 17 1.56 5.87 -45.31
CA THR A 17 1.57 5.18 -44.02
C THR A 17 0.86 6.03 -42.96
N ARG A 18 0.44 5.40 -41.86
CA ARG A 18 -0.22 6.08 -40.71
C ARG A 18 0.60 7.27 -40.18
N GLU A 19 1.93 7.15 -40.25
CA GLU A 19 2.88 8.18 -39.84
C GLU A 19 2.83 9.42 -40.76
N GLU A 20 2.72 9.22 -42.07
CA GLU A 20 2.63 10.30 -43.04
C GLU A 20 1.31 11.08 -42.93
N LEU A 21 0.21 10.42 -42.55
CA LEU A 21 -1.07 11.06 -42.29
C LEU A 21 -1.05 11.88 -40.99
N LEU A 22 -0.39 11.37 -39.95
CA LEU A 22 -0.18 12.12 -38.71
C LEU A 22 0.66 13.38 -38.97
N ILE A 23 1.72 13.29 -39.77
CA ILE A 23 2.55 14.44 -40.15
C ILE A 23 1.76 15.46 -40.98
N GLN A 24 0.86 15.00 -41.87
CA GLN A 24 0.07 15.87 -42.73
C GLN A 24 -1.11 16.54 -42.01
N MET A 25 -1.62 15.94 -40.92
CA MET A 25 -2.69 16.49 -40.09
C MET A 25 -2.19 17.37 -38.93
N LEU A 26 -0.88 17.41 -38.69
CA LEU A 26 -0.30 18.38 -37.75
C LEU A 26 -0.49 19.81 -38.30
N PRO A 27 -0.90 20.77 -37.46
CA PRO A 27 -0.89 22.18 -37.84
C PRO A 27 0.50 22.57 -38.36
N ARG A 28 0.59 23.28 -39.51
CA ARG A 28 1.82 23.66 -40.24
C ARG A 28 2.92 24.41 -39.45
N HIS A 29 2.73 24.64 -38.16
CA HIS A 29 3.64 25.35 -37.25
C HIS A 29 4.30 24.44 -36.20
N ILE A 30 3.99 23.14 -36.18
CA ILE A 30 4.71 22.18 -35.34
C ILE A 30 5.88 21.63 -36.15
N ASP A 31 7.08 22.07 -35.81
CA ASP A 31 8.32 21.55 -36.36
C ASP A 31 8.64 20.20 -35.69
N PRO A 32 8.60 19.07 -36.41
CA PRO A 32 8.89 17.74 -35.85
C PRO A 32 10.36 17.60 -35.41
N ASP A 33 11.25 18.46 -35.91
CA ASP A 33 12.64 18.49 -35.50
C ASP A 33 12.91 19.39 -34.28
N SER A 34 11.89 20.12 -33.82
CA SER A 34 11.98 21.00 -32.66
C SER A 34 12.37 20.23 -31.39
N PRO A 35 13.26 20.78 -30.55
CA PRO A 35 13.61 20.19 -29.26
C PRO A 35 12.40 19.93 -28.35
N ALA A 36 11.36 20.77 -28.44
CA ALA A 36 10.15 20.62 -27.63
C ALA A 36 9.31 19.39 -28.05
N PHE A 37 9.18 19.15 -29.36
CA PHE A 37 8.45 18.00 -29.88
C PHE A 37 9.17 16.68 -29.55
N LYS A 38 10.50 16.66 -29.69
CA LYS A 38 11.33 15.51 -29.31
C LYS A 38 11.22 15.20 -27.81
N ALA A 39 11.24 16.22 -26.96
CA ALA A 39 11.06 16.05 -25.51
C ALA A 39 9.68 15.49 -25.14
N ASP A 40 8.62 15.89 -25.84
CA ASP A 40 7.27 15.38 -25.59
C ASP A 40 7.07 13.95 -26.11
N VAL A 41 7.68 13.60 -27.25
CA VAL A 41 7.72 12.21 -27.76
C VAL A 41 8.51 11.30 -26.80
N GLU A 42 9.63 11.77 -26.25
CA GLU A 42 10.37 11.04 -25.22
C GLU A 42 9.55 10.80 -23.95
N LYS A 43 8.75 11.78 -23.50
CA LYS A 43 7.83 11.59 -22.36
C LYS A 43 6.76 10.53 -22.66
N ILE A 44 6.21 10.52 -23.87
CA ILE A 44 5.22 9.51 -24.28
C ILE A 44 5.86 8.11 -24.25
N HIS A 45 7.05 7.96 -24.85
CA HIS A 45 7.77 6.68 -24.82
C HIS A 45 8.20 6.25 -23.41
N ALA A 46 8.51 7.20 -22.52
CA ALA A 46 8.74 6.90 -21.11
C ALA A 46 7.45 6.38 -20.43
N GLY A 47 6.29 6.97 -20.73
CA GLY A 47 4.99 6.48 -20.28
C GLY A 47 4.68 5.06 -20.77
N GLU A 48 4.95 4.78 -22.06
CA GLU A 48 4.78 3.45 -22.65
C GLU A 48 5.67 2.40 -21.97
N LYS A 49 6.90 2.76 -21.58
CA LYS A 49 7.78 1.86 -20.81
C LYS A 49 7.25 1.57 -19.42
N VAL A 50 6.63 2.55 -18.76
CA VAL A 50 6.01 2.37 -17.44
C VAL A 50 4.77 1.47 -17.54
N GLU A 51 3.93 1.68 -18.54
CA GLU A 51 2.76 0.82 -18.82
C GLU A 51 3.18 -0.61 -19.18
N ALA A 52 4.19 -0.77 -20.03
CA ALA A 52 4.74 -2.07 -20.39
C ALA A 52 5.38 -2.77 -19.18
N ALA A 53 6.10 -2.03 -18.32
CA ALA A 53 6.63 -2.56 -17.07
C ALA A 53 5.50 -3.02 -16.14
N ARG A 54 4.41 -2.25 -16.02
CA ARG A 54 3.23 -2.62 -15.23
C ARG A 54 2.52 -3.86 -15.78
N ALA A 55 2.49 -4.04 -17.10
CA ALA A 55 1.94 -5.22 -17.74
C ALA A 55 2.84 -6.47 -17.58
N VAL A 56 4.16 -6.31 -17.64
CA VAL A 56 5.15 -7.41 -17.51
C VAL A 56 5.33 -7.85 -16.06
N LEU A 57 5.34 -6.91 -15.11
CA LEU A 57 5.31 -7.22 -13.67
C LEU A 57 3.97 -7.86 -13.25
N GLY A 58 3.00 -7.89 -14.16
CA GLY A 58 1.65 -8.35 -13.92
C GLY A 58 0.91 -7.40 -12.98
N THR A 59 -0.40 -7.36 -13.10
CA THR A 59 -1.24 -7.25 -11.90
C THR A 59 -1.05 -8.56 -11.16
N GLY A 60 0.12 -8.77 -10.56
CA GLY A 60 0.28 -9.85 -9.60
C GLY A 60 -0.91 -9.75 -8.67
N SER A 61 -1.63 -10.84 -8.50
CA SER A 61 -2.47 -11.02 -7.31
C SER A 61 -1.57 -11.12 -6.08
N GLU A 62 -0.62 -10.19 -5.94
CA GLU A 62 -0.19 -9.71 -4.66
C GLU A 62 -1.47 -9.11 -4.10
N GLU A 63 -2.28 -9.95 -3.44
CA GLU A 63 -3.28 -9.46 -2.51
C GLU A 63 -2.55 -8.42 -1.68
N GLU A 64 -2.86 -7.15 -1.95
CA GLU A 64 -2.20 -6.03 -1.30
C GLU A 64 -2.34 -6.28 0.19
N PHE A 65 -1.21 -6.40 0.88
CA PHE A 65 -1.19 -6.75 2.29
C PHE A 65 -2.10 -5.77 3.04
N ASP A 66 -3.22 -6.27 3.55
CA ASP A 66 -4.24 -5.46 4.19
C ASP A 66 -4.07 -5.55 5.71
N TRP A 67 -3.53 -4.48 6.29
CA TRP A 67 -3.36 -4.32 7.73
C TRP A 67 -4.67 -4.47 8.52
N ASP A 68 -5.80 -4.18 7.89
CA ASP A 68 -7.12 -4.16 8.53
C ASP A 68 -7.92 -5.45 8.23
N SER A 69 -7.46 -6.31 7.32
CA SER A 69 -8.16 -7.55 6.97
C SER A 69 -8.21 -8.52 8.15
N PRO A 70 -9.40 -8.93 8.63
CA PRO A 70 -9.55 -9.85 9.75
C PRO A 70 -9.09 -11.28 9.42
N THR A 71 -8.91 -11.61 8.14
CA THR A 71 -8.48 -12.93 7.66
C THR A 71 -7.01 -12.96 7.23
N GLU A 72 -6.28 -11.86 7.38
CA GLU A 72 -4.84 -11.84 7.12
C GLU A 72 -4.09 -12.58 8.23
N ASP A 73 -3.71 -13.83 7.93
CA ASP A 73 -3.04 -14.75 8.87
C ASP A 73 -1.58 -14.38 9.12
N SER A 74 -0.98 -13.53 8.27
CA SER A 74 0.39 -13.06 8.46
C SER A 74 0.52 -11.94 9.52
N ILE A 75 -0.59 -11.37 9.99
CA ILE A 75 -0.62 -10.46 11.15
C ILE A 75 -0.54 -11.29 12.45
N ILE A 76 0.68 -11.43 12.97
CA ILE A 76 0.96 -12.20 14.21
C ILE A 76 0.32 -11.56 15.45
N LEU A 77 0.18 -10.22 15.45
CA LEU A 77 -0.40 -9.48 16.57
C LEU A 77 -1.21 -8.28 16.05
N ARG A 78 -2.54 -8.33 16.20
CA ARG A 78 -3.44 -7.27 15.74
C ARG A 78 -3.49 -6.05 16.66
N GLU A 79 -3.26 -6.27 17.95
CA GLU A 79 -3.34 -5.21 18.95
C GLU A 79 -2.22 -5.38 19.98
N GLN A 80 -1.39 -4.35 20.15
CA GLN A 80 -0.42 -4.26 21.23
C GLN A 80 -0.80 -3.12 22.18
N ARG A 81 -1.46 -3.45 23.29
CA ARG A 81 -1.84 -2.45 24.28
C ARG A 81 -0.62 -1.97 25.05
N ALA A 82 -0.59 -0.67 25.34
CA ALA A 82 0.44 -0.10 26.20
C ALA A 82 0.35 -0.73 27.59
N THR A 83 1.47 -1.26 28.06
CA THR A 83 1.59 -1.92 29.37
C THR A 83 2.64 -1.21 30.18
N ALA A 84 2.32 -0.88 31.44
CA ALA A 84 3.24 -0.28 32.39
C ALA A 84 3.36 -1.20 33.62
N ALA A 85 4.59 -1.43 34.07
CA ALA A 85 4.88 -2.13 35.32
C ALA A 85 5.60 -1.18 36.28
N TYR A 86 5.05 -1.01 37.50
CA TYR A 86 5.62 -0.10 38.50
C TYR A 86 5.28 -0.55 39.92
N ARG A 87 5.98 0.01 40.90
CA ARG A 87 5.68 -0.20 42.33
C ARG A 87 4.82 0.94 42.85
N ASN A 88 3.80 0.60 43.62
CA ASN A 88 3.02 1.62 44.33
C ASN A 88 3.68 1.99 45.68
N ARG A 89 3.06 2.92 46.42
CA ARG A 89 3.53 3.36 47.75
C ARG A 89 3.54 2.26 48.81
N HIS A 90 2.81 1.17 48.59
CA HIS A 90 2.71 0.02 49.48
C HIS A 90 3.74 -1.08 49.11
N GLY A 91 4.55 -0.87 48.07
CA GLY A 91 5.58 -1.80 47.61
C GLY A 91 5.08 -2.89 46.66
N GLU A 92 3.77 -2.94 46.40
CA GLU A 92 3.15 -3.90 45.49
C GLU A 92 3.60 -3.65 44.05
N LEU A 93 3.85 -4.72 43.30
CA LEU A 93 4.09 -4.66 41.86
C LEU A 93 2.73 -4.55 41.16
N ILE A 94 2.55 -3.45 40.43
CA ILE A 94 1.35 -3.15 39.64
C ILE A 94 1.68 -3.31 38.17
N ILE A 95 0.90 -4.13 37.47
CA ILE A 95 0.91 -4.22 36.01
C ILE A 95 -0.40 -3.61 35.51
N ARG A 96 -0.29 -2.48 34.82
CA ARG A 96 -1.41 -1.76 34.20
C ARG A 96 -1.37 -1.96 32.70
N GLN A 97 -2.49 -2.36 32.11
CA GLN A 97 -2.65 -2.45 30.67
C GLN A 97 -3.76 -1.48 30.22
N ARG A 98 -3.46 -0.71 29.17
CA ARG A 98 -4.43 0.21 28.55
C ARG A 98 -5.71 -0.53 28.17
N ALA A 99 -6.85 0.10 28.44
CA ALA A 99 -8.17 -0.34 28.02
C ALA A 99 -8.26 -0.56 26.50
N THR A 100 -9.09 -1.50 26.09
CA THR A 100 -9.59 -1.57 24.71
C THR A 100 -10.48 -0.38 24.39
N TRP A 101 -10.75 -0.18 23.11
CA TRP A 101 -11.64 0.89 22.63
C TRP A 101 -13.06 0.80 23.23
N ASP A 102 -13.51 -0.40 23.60
CA ASP A 102 -14.83 -0.68 24.17
C ASP A 102 -14.83 -0.75 25.72
N ALA A 103 -13.67 -0.60 26.36
CA ALA A 103 -13.55 -0.64 27.82
C ALA A 103 -13.33 0.77 28.40
N GLU A 104 -14.07 1.08 29.47
CA GLU A 104 -14.00 2.38 30.13
C GLU A 104 -12.78 2.55 31.03
N THR A 105 -12.18 1.44 31.47
CA THR A 105 -11.09 1.45 32.46
C THR A 105 -9.97 0.50 32.07
N ASP A 106 -8.75 0.87 32.47
CA ASP A 106 -7.57 0.05 32.28
C ASP A 106 -7.61 -1.20 33.18
N THR A 107 -6.99 -2.28 32.71
CA THR A 107 -6.84 -3.51 33.47
C THR A 107 -5.64 -3.39 34.40
N PHE A 108 -5.79 -3.81 35.66
CA PHE A 108 -4.73 -3.82 36.66
C PHE A 108 -4.54 -5.22 37.24
N VAL A 109 -3.29 -5.64 37.36
CA VAL A 109 -2.87 -6.80 38.14
C VAL A 109 -2.02 -6.29 39.31
N PHE A 110 -2.37 -6.72 40.51
CA PHE A 110 -1.72 -6.36 41.76
C PHE A 110 -1.00 -7.58 42.30
N ILE A 111 0.30 -7.48 42.51
CA ILE A 111 1.13 -8.54 43.07
C ILE A 111 1.72 -8.05 44.38
N SER A 112 1.39 -8.75 45.46
CA SER A 112 1.88 -8.38 46.79
C SER A 112 3.39 -8.60 46.89
N PRO A 113 4.11 -7.83 47.75
CA PRO A 113 5.55 -7.92 47.87
C PRO A 113 6.04 -9.34 48.20
N GLU A 114 5.26 -10.10 48.98
CA GLU A 114 5.60 -11.46 49.41
C GLU A 114 5.53 -12.47 48.27
N ASN A 115 4.76 -12.17 47.22
CA ASN A 115 4.52 -13.06 46.08
C ASN A 115 5.29 -12.65 44.82
N GLU A 116 5.95 -11.49 44.83
CA GLU A 116 6.58 -10.92 43.64
C GLU A 116 7.68 -11.81 43.07
N VAL A 117 8.55 -12.35 43.93
CA VAL A 117 9.66 -13.22 43.49
C VAL A 117 9.10 -14.46 42.80
N THR A 118 8.16 -15.15 43.43
CA THR A 118 7.49 -16.34 42.87
C THR A 118 6.82 -16.03 41.52
N PHE A 119 6.17 -14.86 41.41
CA PHE A 119 5.54 -14.42 40.16
C PHE A 119 6.57 -14.22 39.04
N MET A 120 7.67 -13.52 39.32
CA MET A 120 8.74 -13.26 38.35
C MET A 120 9.48 -14.55 37.94
N GLU A 121 9.70 -15.47 38.87
CA GLU A 121 10.28 -16.78 38.58
C GLU A 121 9.36 -17.62 37.68
N GLY A 122 8.05 -17.60 37.94
CA GLY A 122 7.05 -18.26 37.10
C GLY A 122 7.06 -17.74 35.66
N LEU A 123 7.09 -16.41 35.49
CA LEU A 123 7.24 -15.76 34.18
C LEU A 123 8.54 -16.17 33.47
N ALA A 124 9.67 -16.11 34.17
CA ALA A 124 10.98 -16.43 33.61
C ALA A 124 11.10 -17.92 33.25
N LYS A 125 10.46 -18.82 34.00
CA LYS A 125 10.40 -20.24 33.67
C LYS A 125 9.62 -20.45 32.37
N ARG A 126 8.43 -19.87 32.27
CA ARG A 126 7.57 -20.02 31.08
C ARG A 126 8.20 -19.45 29.81
N ALA A 127 8.97 -18.37 29.91
CA ALA A 127 9.68 -17.76 28.78
C ALA A 127 10.82 -18.62 28.22
N ARG A 128 11.27 -19.66 28.95
CA ARG A 128 12.34 -20.59 28.54
C ARG A 128 11.82 -21.92 27.99
N GLU A 129 10.52 -22.18 28.13
CA GLU A 129 9.83 -23.34 27.54
C GLU A 129 9.42 -23.04 26.10
#